data_AF-A0A7W8CET6-F1
#
_entry.id   AF-A0A7W8CET6-F1
#
_cell.length_a   1.000
_cell.length_b   1.000
_cell.length_c   1.000
_cell.angle_alpha   90.00
_cell.angle_beta   90.00
_cell.angle_gamma   90.00
#
_symmetry.space_group_name_H-M   'P 1'
#
loop_
_entity.id
_entity.type
_entity.pdbx_description
1 polymer ?
#
loop_
_entity_poly.entity_id
_entity_poly.type
_entity_poly.pdbx_seq_one_letter_code
_entity_poly.pdbx_strand_id
1 'polypeptide(L)' 'MDHIQHETSAHQECPDCHALTADLEAHKQWHSRLVHDIATAVDRDLKRRVGAP' A
#
# COMPACT_ATOMS: atom_id res chain seq x y z
N MET A 1 -26.18 27.42 -9.07
CA MET A 1 -24.86 27.15 -9.67
C MET A 1 -23.87 26.95 -8.53
N ASP A 2 -23.56 25.71 -8.19
CA ASP A 2 -22.19 25.24 -7.91
C ASP A 2 -22.27 23.72 -7.82
N HIS A 3 -22.34 23.10 -9.00
CA HIS A 3 -22.11 21.67 -9.11
C HIS A 3 -20.60 21.49 -8.97
N ILE A 4 -20.10 21.35 -7.73
CA ILE A 4 -18.85 20.62 -7.47
C ILE A 4 -19.15 19.16 -7.84
N GLN A 5 -19.29 18.90 -9.14
CA GLN A 5 -19.28 17.56 -9.70
C GLN A 5 -17.85 17.08 -9.50
N HIS A 6 -17.61 16.51 -8.33
CA HIS A 6 -16.82 15.31 -8.14
C HIS A 6 -15.98 14.97 -9.37
N GLU A 7 -14.81 15.60 -9.47
CA GLU A 7 -13.67 15.09 -10.23
C GLU A 7 -13.07 13.86 -9.52
N THR A 8 -13.89 13.14 -8.75
CA THR A 8 -13.57 11.81 -8.24
C THR A 8 -13.68 10.88 -9.44
N SER A 9 -12.67 10.92 -10.33
CA SER A 9 -12.23 9.73 -11.07
C SER A 9 -12.46 8.55 -10.16
N ALA A 10 -13.34 7.61 -10.52
CA ALA A 10 -13.89 6.59 -9.64
C ALA A 10 -12.81 5.92 -8.78
N HIS A 11 -12.54 6.47 -7.58
CA HIS A 11 -11.49 5.97 -6.71
C HIS A 11 -12.08 4.70 -6.09
N GLN A 12 -11.53 3.57 -6.49
CA GLN A 12 -11.89 2.26 -5.97
C GLN A 12 -11.23 2.09 -4.60
N GLU A 13 -12.03 1.66 -3.63
CA GLU A 13 -11.55 1.27 -2.32
C GLU A 13 -10.84 -0.09 -2.40
N CYS A 14 -9.63 -0.18 -1.86
CA CYS A 14 -8.98 -1.46 -1.68
C CYS A 14 -9.51 -2.18 -0.43
N PRO A 15 -10.00 -3.44 -0.52
CA PRO A 15 -10.60 -4.13 0.62
C PRO A 15 -9.61 -4.60 1.69
N ASP A 16 -8.31 -4.60 1.39
CA ASP A 16 -7.27 -5.06 2.32
C ASP A 16 -6.79 -3.93 3.25
N CYS A 17 -6.76 -2.70 2.73
CA CYS A 17 -6.17 -1.54 3.41
C CYS A 17 -7.07 -0.30 3.44
N HIS A 18 -8.25 -0.37 2.81
CA HIS A 18 -9.21 0.72 2.67
C HIS A 18 -8.65 1.99 2.00
N ALA A 19 -7.54 1.88 1.28
CA ALA A 19 -6.99 3.01 0.52
C ALA A 19 -7.86 3.28 -0.72
N LEU A 20 -8.20 4.55 -0.93
CA LEU A 20 -8.88 5.03 -2.14
C LEU A 20 -7.85 5.21 -3.25
N THR A 21 -7.97 4.44 -4.33
CA THR A 21 -7.05 4.47 -5.47
C THR A 21 -7.80 4.60 -6.79
N ALA A 22 -7.24 5.34 -7.74
CA ALA A 22 -7.81 5.42 -9.09
C ALA A 22 -7.65 4.10 -9.88
N ASP A 23 -6.62 3.29 -9.55
CA ASP A 23 -6.38 2.00 -10.17
C ASP A 23 -6.18 0.91 -9.09
N LEU A 24 -7.17 0.04 -8.94
CA LEU A 24 -7.16 -0.98 -7.89
C LEU A 24 -6.20 -2.14 -8.22
N GLU A 25 -6.00 -2.47 -9.50
CA GLU A 25 -5.17 -3.61 -9.91
C GLU A 25 -3.68 -3.33 -9.73
N ALA A 26 -3.22 -2.17 -10.17
CA ALA A 26 -1.88 -1.66 -9.92
C ALA A 26 -1.66 -1.45 -8.42
N HIS A 27 -2.66 -0.96 -7.68
CA HIS A 27 -2.56 -0.82 -6.24
C HIS A 27 -2.41 -2.18 -5.54
N LYS A 28 -3.15 -3.22 -5.92
CA LYS A 28 -3.01 -4.59 -5.40
C LYS A 28 -1.60 -5.15 -5.66
N GLN A 29 -1.06 -4.94 -6.86
CA GLN A 29 0.30 -5.37 -7.20
C GLN A 29 1.36 -4.61 -6.39
N TRP A 30 1.18 -3.29 -6.23
CA TRP A 30 2.04 -2.45 -5.41
C TRP A 30 1.96 -2.86 -3.93
N HIS A 31 0.78 -3.17 -3.41
CA HIS A 31 0.55 -3.67 -2.06
C HIS A 31 1.32 -4.94 -1.75
N SER A 32 1.18 -5.96 -2.60
CA SER A 32 1.90 -7.22 -2.41
C SER A 32 3.42 -7.00 -2.36
N ARG A 33 3.94 -6.10 -3.21
CA ARG A 33 5.37 -5.78 -3.23
C ARG A 33 5.82 -5.00 -1.99
N LEU A 34 5.05 -3.99 -1.57
CA LEU A 34 5.38 -3.18 -0.40
C LEU A 34 5.45 -4.05 0.86
N VAL A 35 4.43 -4.88 1.10
CA VAL A 35 4.39 -5.77 2.28
C VAL A 35 5.59 -6.72 2.27
N HIS A 36 5.94 -7.27 1.11
CA HIS A 36 7.11 -8.15 0.97
C HIS A 36 8.44 -7.41 1.25
N ASP A 37 8.59 -6.19 0.75
CA ASP A 37 9.80 -5.37 0.97
C ASP A 37 9.96 -5.02 2.45
N ILE A 38 8.86 -4.59 3.11
CA ILE A 38 8.85 -4.32 4.55
C ILE A 38 9.20 -5.58 5.34
N ALA A 39 8.57 -6.72 5.05
CA ALA A 39 8.86 -7.99 5.72
C ALA A 39 10.33 -8.38 5.57
N THR A 40 10.90 -8.22 4.37
CA THR A 40 12.31 -8.51 4.09
C THR A 40 13.25 -7.55 4.82
N ALA A 41 12.93 -6.25 4.84
CA ALA A 41 13.71 -5.25 5.55
C ALA A 41 13.71 -5.48 7.06
N VAL A 42 12.54 -5.83 7.63
CA VAL A 42 12.38 -6.19 9.04
C VAL A 42 13.12 -7.49 9.37
N ASP A 43 13.00 -8.54 8.57
CA ASP A 43 13.75 -9.80 8.75
C ASP A 43 15.26 -9.54 8.78
N ARG A 44 15.77 -8.73 7.84
CA ARG A 44 17.19 -8.36 7.77
C ARG A 44 17.63 -7.51 8.97
N ASP A 45 16.76 -6.64 9.48
CA ASP A 45 17.02 -5.84 10.68
C ASP A 45 17.01 -6.71 11.94
N LEU A 46 16.02 -7.59 12.10
CA LEU A 46 15.94 -8.56 13.20
C LEU A 46 17.16 -9.47 13.22
N LYS A 47 17.58 -9.99 12.06
CA LYS A 47 18.77 -10.85 11.96
C LYS A 47 20.06 -10.11 12.35
N ARG A 48 20.15 -8.80 12.06
CA ARG A 48 21.26 -7.96 12.52
C ARG A 48 21.21 -7.69 14.02
N ARG A 49 20.02 -7.49 14.59
CA ARG A 49 19.85 -7.25 16.04
C ARG A 49 20.05 -8.50 16.88
N VAL A 50 19.63 -9.68 16.39
CA VAL A 50 19.83 -10.98 17.06
C VAL A 50 21.29 -11.44 16.96
N GLY A 51 22.04 -10.98 15.95
CA GLY A 51 23.46 -11.26 15.77
C GLY A 51 24.42 -10.19 16.30
N ALA A 52 23.92 -9.12 16.94
CA ALA A 52 24.77 -8.10 17.55
C ALA A 52 25.07 -8.50 19.01
N PRO A 53 26.35 -8.69 19.40
CA PRO A 53 26.74 -8.91 20.79
C PRO A 53 26.53 -7.66 21.66
#